data_AF-A0A0P7WVZ7-F1
#
_entry.id   AF-A0A0P7WVZ7-F1
#
_cell.length_a   1.000
_cell.length_b   1.000
_cell.length_c   1.000
_cell.angle_alpha   90.00
_cell.angle_beta   90.00
_cell.angle_gamma   90.00
#
_symmetry.space_group_name_H-M   'P 1'
#
loop_
_entity.id
_entity.type
_entity.pdbx_description
1 polymer ?
#
loop_
_entity_poly.entity_id
_entity_poly.type
_entity_poly.pdbx_seq_one_letter_code
_entity_poly.pdbx_strand_id
1 'polypeptide(L)'
;MSVAESPKKAGLPREVLKWLLGLELSFSPKNPRRDFSNGYLVAEIFFSYYPDDFPVHNYVNGTSLLTKMSNWSQIERSLLKQNVRLPKEVIEGTVHCKPGAAELLIQEIYVLLTNRRIKSLYERDADFTDRSYQGKLPMVARATASGAIKSNLRLSEILADPRIDKNKQKVQDIIHMHQVQRQTERMENPSMQLAEGASATAL
;
A
#
# COMPACT_ATOMS: atom_id res chain seq x y z
N MET A 1 -6.81 -33.11 0.54
CA MET A 1 -7.30 -31.78 0.94
C MET A 1 -6.11 -30.97 1.45
N SER A 2 -5.50 -30.16 0.59
CA SER A 2 -4.35 -29.32 0.95
C SER A 2 -4.86 -28.00 1.52
N VAL A 3 -4.61 -27.79 2.82
CA VAL A 3 -4.89 -26.54 3.52
C VAL A 3 -4.19 -25.41 2.78
N ALA A 4 -4.97 -24.44 2.28
CA ALA A 4 -4.41 -23.22 1.71
C ALA A 4 -3.63 -22.49 2.80
N GLU A 5 -2.30 -22.42 2.65
CA GLU A 5 -1.46 -21.60 3.51
C GLU A 5 -1.95 -20.15 3.44
N SER A 6 -2.50 -19.67 4.54
CA SER A 6 -2.77 -18.25 4.74
C SER A 6 -1.44 -17.49 4.67
N PRO A 7 -1.30 -16.42 3.86
CA PRO A 7 -0.05 -15.69 3.78
C PRO A 7 0.09 -14.84 5.06
N LYS A 8 0.65 -15.43 6.12
CA LYS A 8 1.20 -14.69 7.26
C LYS A 8 2.51 -14.02 6.83
N LYS A 9 2.43 -13.04 5.92
CA LYS A 9 3.53 -12.12 5.59
C LYS A 9 3.15 -10.65 5.85
N ALA A 10 2.19 -10.42 6.75
CA ALA A 10 1.79 -9.08 7.20
C ALA A 10 2.68 -8.61 8.37
N GLY A 11 3.99 -8.67 8.20
CA GLY A 11 4.94 -8.27 9.23
C GLY A 11 6.27 -7.84 8.63
N LEU A 12 6.94 -6.92 9.32
CA LEU A 12 8.30 -6.52 9.01
C LEU A 12 9.27 -7.70 9.26
N PRO A 13 10.30 -7.89 8.42
CA PRO A 13 11.34 -8.87 8.69
C PRO A 13 12.00 -8.63 10.06
N ARG A 14 12.40 -9.70 10.75
CA ARG A 14 12.96 -9.62 12.11
C ARG A 14 14.14 -8.65 12.22
N GLU A 15 15.01 -8.62 11.22
CA GLU A 15 16.17 -7.72 11.17
C GLU A 15 15.76 -6.25 11.09
N VAL A 16 14.71 -5.95 10.32
CA VAL A 16 14.15 -4.60 10.17
C VAL A 16 13.46 -4.17 11.45
N LEU A 17 12.72 -5.07 12.11
CA LEU A 17 12.14 -4.80 13.43
C LEU A 17 13.23 -4.51 14.47
N LYS A 18 14.29 -5.31 14.51
CA LYS A 18 15.40 -5.09 15.44
C LYS A 18 16.09 -3.76 15.19
N TRP A 19 16.31 -3.40 13.93
CA TRP A 19 16.85 -2.10 13.56
C TRP A 19 15.94 -0.96 14.01
N LEU A 20 14.65 -1.04 13.69
CA LEU A 20 13.67 -0.01 14.03
C LEU A 20 13.54 0.19 15.55
N LEU A 21 13.58 -0.88 16.34
CA LEU A 21 13.58 -0.83 17.80
C LEU A 21 14.89 -0.32 18.40
N GLY A 22 15.99 -0.39 17.65
CA GLY A 22 17.28 0.16 18.04
C GLY A 22 17.41 1.66 17.76
N LEU A 23 16.44 2.26 17.05
CA LEU A 23 16.38 3.71 16.86
C LEU A 23 15.71 4.35 18.08
N GLU A 24 16.28 5.45 18.56
CA GLU A 24 15.71 6.25 19.65
C GLU A 24 14.57 7.15 19.15
N LEU A 25 13.51 6.54 18.62
CA LEU A 25 12.33 7.26 18.14
C LEU A 25 11.50 7.79 19.31
N SER A 26 10.82 8.93 19.12
CA SER A 26 9.93 9.51 20.12
C SER A 26 8.87 8.53 20.65
N PHE A 27 8.42 7.59 19.81
CA PHE A 27 7.59 6.48 20.25
C PHE A 27 7.79 5.22 19.41
N SER A 28 7.64 4.06 20.05
CA SER A 28 7.69 2.77 19.35
C SER A 28 6.41 2.56 18.53
N PRO A 29 6.50 2.38 17.20
CA PRO A 29 5.34 2.16 16.35
C PRO A 29 4.68 0.81 16.67
N LYS A 30 3.40 0.84 17.06
CA LYS A 30 2.61 -0.38 17.34
C LYS A 30 1.82 -0.81 16.11
N ASN A 31 1.41 0.15 15.28
CA ASN A 31 0.70 -0.09 14.04
C ASN A 31 1.45 0.65 12.91
N PRO A 32 2.43 0.01 12.26
CA PRO A 32 3.26 0.66 11.25
C PRO A 32 2.44 1.39 10.17
N ARG A 33 1.35 0.78 9.72
CA ARG A 33 0.45 1.37 8.72
C ARG A 33 -0.10 2.73 9.14
N ARG A 34 -0.54 2.87 10.40
CA ARG A 34 -1.09 4.13 10.90
C ARG A 34 0.03 5.08 11.29
N ASP A 35 1.00 4.58 12.04
CA ASP A 35 2.00 5.38 12.72
C ASP A 35 3.00 6.01 11.71
N PHE A 36 3.30 5.33 10.60
CA PHE A 36 4.14 5.87 9.51
C PHE A 36 3.35 6.70 8.50
N SER A 37 2.02 6.61 8.45
CA SER A 37 1.22 7.34 7.46
C SER A 37 1.39 8.86 7.52
N ASN A 38 1.69 9.41 8.70
CA ASN A 38 1.91 10.84 8.89
C ASN A 38 3.26 11.33 8.34
N GLY A 39 4.29 10.47 8.29
CA GLY A 39 5.64 10.86 7.91
C GLY A 39 6.51 11.37 9.08
N TYR A 40 5.95 11.72 10.24
CA TYR A 40 6.75 12.18 11.39
C TYR A 40 7.83 11.16 11.82
N LEU A 41 7.46 9.90 12.01
CA LEU A 41 8.43 8.83 12.32
C LEU A 41 9.46 8.65 11.21
N VAL A 42 9.08 8.85 9.95
CA VAL A 42 10.03 8.78 8.82
C VAL A 42 11.05 9.90 8.94
N ALA A 43 10.60 11.13 9.23
CA ALA A 43 11.48 12.25 9.44
C ALA A 43 12.41 12.03 10.64
N GLU A 44 11.94 11.46 11.75
CA GLU A 44 12.80 11.10 12.90
C GLU A 44 13.86 10.07 12.52
N ILE A 45 13.49 9.03 11.78
CA ILE A 45 14.45 8.03 11.28
C ILE A 45 15.53 8.71 10.44
N PHE A 46 15.14 9.57 9.49
CA PHE A 46 16.13 10.27 8.66
C PHE A 46 16.94 11.30 9.45
N PHE A 47 16.38 11.95 10.47
CA PHE A 47 17.10 12.86 11.36
C PHE A 47 18.26 12.17 12.09
N SER A 48 18.11 10.90 12.49
CA SER A 48 19.21 10.13 13.10
C SER A 48 20.41 9.94 12.17
N TYR A 49 20.23 10.06 10.85
CA TYR A 49 21.30 9.88 9.85
C TYR A 49 21.71 11.21 9.18
N TYR A 50 20.77 12.14 9.03
CA TYR A 50 20.92 13.43 8.34
C TYR A 50 20.28 14.55 9.17
N PRO A 51 20.87 14.93 10.32
CA PRO A 51 20.24 15.85 11.27
C PRO A 51 20.02 17.24 10.69
N ASP A 52 20.88 17.70 9.79
CA ASP A 52 20.80 19.02 9.16
C ASP A 52 19.68 19.11 8.09
N ASP A 53 19.34 17.99 7.46
CA ASP A 53 18.36 17.93 6.37
C ASP A 53 16.93 17.58 6.81
N PHE A 54 16.81 16.94 7.97
CA PHE A 54 15.54 16.48 8.54
C PHE A 54 15.26 17.03 9.95
N PRO A 55 15.33 18.36 10.17
CA PRO A 55 15.02 18.93 11.48
C PRO A 55 13.62 18.55 11.96
N VAL A 56 13.54 17.74 13.02
CA VAL A 56 12.29 17.12 13.52
C VAL A 56 11.22 18.16 13.86
N HIS A 57 11.61 19.35 14.32
CA HIS A 57 10.69 20.44 14.69
C HIS A 57 9.87 20.99 13.51
N ASN A 58 10.26 20.71 12.25
CA ASN A 58 9.50 21.11 11.07
C ASN A 58 8.33 20.16 10.76
N TYR A 59 8.23 19.04 11.45
CA TYR A 59 7.23 18.00 11.22
C TYR A 59 6.21 17.98 12.33
N VAL A 60 4.93 17.90 11.95
CA VAL A 60 3.81 17.92 12.90
C VAL A 60 3.26 16.51 13.09
N ASN A 61 3.28 16.02 14.32
CA ASN A 61 2.64 14.75 14.70
C ASN A 61 1.10 14.95 14.82
N GLY A 62 0.39 14.81 13.70
CA GLY A 62 -1.05 15.02 13.62
C GLY A 62 -1.75 13.97 12.76
N THR A 63 -3.06 13.83 12.90
CA THR A 63 -3.83 12.79 12.21
C THR A 63 -4.49 13.27 10.91
N SER A 64 -4.55 14.58 10.69
CA SER A 64 -5.24 15.18 9.54
C SER A 64 -4.52 14.89 8.21
N LEU A 65 -5.27 14.65 7.13
CA LEU A 65 -4.70 14.39 5.81
C LEU A 65 -3.80 15.53 5.33
N LEU A 66 -4.19 16.79 5.56
CA LEU A 66 -3.39 17.96 5.21
C LEU A 66 -2.03 17.96 5.92
N THR A 67 -2.01 17.59 7.20
CA THR A 67 -0.76 17.44 7.96
C THR A 67 0.12 16.35 7.36
N LYS A 68 -0.45 15.18 7.02
CA LYS A 68 0.30 14.10 6.38
C LYS A 68 0.91 14.57 5.05
N MET A 69 0.10 15.18 4.19
CA MET A 69 0.53 15.71 2.90
C MET A 69 1.67 16.72 3.03
N SER A 70 1.54 17.65 3.98
CA SER A 70 2.57 18.66 4.25
C SER A 70 3.89 18.02 4.71
N ASN A 71 3.84 17.09 5.68
CA ASN A 71 5.02 16.38 6.16
C ASN A 71 5.70 15.58 5.04
N TRP A 72 4.93 14.85 4.24
CA TRP A 72 5.47 14.07 3.12
C TRP A 72 6.08 14.94 2.02
N SER A 73 5.46 16.08 1.70
CA SER A 73 6.02 17.05 0.75
C SER A 73 7.34 17.66 1.24
N GLN A 74 7.54 17.77 2.57
CA GLN A 74 8.81 18.18 3.15
C GLN A 74 9.85 17.07 3.06
N ILE A 75 9.49 15.85 3.45
CA ILE A 75 10.35 14.65 3.36
C ILE A 75 10.85 14.46 1.93
N GLU A 76 9.97 14.47 0.92
CA GLU A 76 10.35 14.28 -0.48
C GLU A 76 11.37 15.33 -0.96
N ARG A 77 11.20 16.60 -0.54
CA ARG A 77 12.16 17.67 -0.86
C ARG A 77 13.51 17.44 -0.19
N SER A 78 13.54 17.00 1.07
CA SER A 78 14.79 16.69 1.78
C SER A 78 15.48 15.46 1.20
N LEU A 79 14.73 14.41 0.84
CA LEU A 79 15.29 13.21 0.17
C LEU A 79 15.93 13.56 -1.17
N LEU A 80 15.27 14.41 -1.96
CA LEU A 80 15.80 14.86 -3.25
C LEU A 80 17.14 15.59 -3.09
N LYS A 81 17.30 16.43 -2.06
CA LYS A 81 18.57 17.12 -1.76
C LYS A 81 19.69 16.15 -1.42
N GLN A 82 19.38 15.05 -0.75
CA GLN A 82 20.31 13.98 -0.41
C GLN A 82 20.55 12.99 -1.56
N ASN A 83 19.97 13.24 -2.75
CA ASN A 83 19.98 12.33 -3.89
C ASN A 83 19.43 10.92 -3.55
N VAL A 84 18.53 10.88 -2.56
CA VAL A 84 17.84 9.70 -2.08
C VAL A 84 16.49 9.61 -2.78
N ARG A 85 16.13 8.43 -3.27
CA ARG A 85 14.84 8.19 -3.94
C ARG A 85 14.13 7.00 -3.32
N LEU A 86 12.89 7.23 -2.91
CA LEU A 86 11.95 6.18 -2.51
C LEU A 86 10.88 6.06 -3.60
N PRO A 87 10.32 4.86 -3.86
CA PRO A 87 9.27 4.70 -4.85
C PRO A 87 8.03 5.52 -4.48
N LYS A 88 7.49 6.27 -5.45
CA LYS A 88 6.37 7.18 -5.21
C LYS A 88 5.12 6.42 -4.78
N GLU A 89 4.89 5.26 -5.38
CA GLU A 89 3.76 4.38 -5.10
C GLU A 89 3.76 3.94 -3.63
N VAL A 90 4.96 3.69 -3.07
CA VAL A 90 5.15 3.27 -1.68
C VAL A 90 4.86 4.43 -0.72
N ILE A 91 5.29 5.65 -1.06
CA ILE A 91 4.98 6.87 -0.30
C ILE A 91 3.47 7.11 -0.29
N GLU A 92 2.86 7.20 -1.47
CA GLU A 92 1.42 7.43 -1.66
C GLU A 92 0.60 6.35 -0.95
N GLY A 93 0.97 5.08 -1.12
CA GLY A 93 0.35 3.96 -0.42
C GLY A 93 0.44 4.12 1.10
N THR A 94 1.58 4.59 1.62
CA THR A 94 1.78 4.77 3.07
C THR A 94 0.94 5.92 3.63
N VAL A 95 0.95 7.08 2.97
CA VAL A 95 0.08 8.22 3.29
C VAL A 95 -1.36 7.77 3.47
N HIS A 96 -1.85 6.99 2.49
CA HIS A 96 -3.25 6.58 2.40
C HIS A 96 -3.55 5.30 3.20
N CYS A 97 -2.61 4.82 4.01
CA CYS A 97 -2.76 3.61 4.82
C CYS A 97 -3.14 2.38 3.97
N LYS A 98 -2.59 2.24 2.77
CA LYS A 98 -2.76 1.03 1.96
C LYS A 98 -2.08 -0.17 2.63
N PRO A 99 -2.68 -1.37 2.59
CA PRO A 99 -2.09 -2.54 3.21
C PRO A 99 -0.71 -2.87 2.61
N GLY A 100 0.29 -3.07 3.47
CA GLY A 100 1.64 -3.43 3.05
C GLY A 100 2.53 -2.26 2.63
N ALA A 101 1.98 -1.05 2.44
CA ALA A 101 2.74 0.10 1.98
C ALA A 101 3.73 0.61 3.02
N ALA A 102 3.30 0.80 4.27
CA ALA A 102 4.18 1.22 5.34
C ALA A 102 5.25 0.16 5.62
N GLU A 103 4.89 -1.12 5.58
CA GLU A 103 5.85 -2.20 5.80
C GLU A 103 6.89 -2.27 4.68
N LEU A 104 6.49 -2.02 3.43
CA LEU A 104 7.41 -1.91 2.30
C LEU A 104 8.30 -0.68 2.42
N LEU A 105 7.73 0.47 2.75
CA LEU A 105 8.48 1.72 2.99
C LEU A 105 9.58 1.54 4.03
N ILE A 106 9.28 0.95 5.19
CA ILE A 106 10.26 0.77 6.27
C ILE A 106 11.39 -0.14 5.80
N GLN A 107 11.10 -1.18 5.01
CA GLN A 107 12.11 -2.04 4.42
C GLN A 107 12.97 -1.29 3.40
N GLU A 108 12.38 -0.45 2.53
CA GLU A 108 13.13 0.41 1.60
C GLU A 108 14.06 1.36 2.35
N ILE A 109 13.57 2.05 3.39
CA ILE A 109 14.37 2.95 4.22
C ILE A 109 15.51 2.17 4.91
N TYR A 110 15.24 0.98 5.44
CA TYR A 110 16.27 0.13 6.04
C TYR A 110 17.38 -0.21 5.05
N VAL A 111 17.03 -0.69 3.85
CA VAL A 111 18.01 -1.01 2.81
C VAL A 111 18.81 0.23 2.44
N LEU A 112 18.13 1.36 2.31
CA LEU A 112 18.74 2.63 1.93
C LEU A 112 19.76 3.14 2.96
N LEU A 113 19.41 3.11 4.25
CA LEU A 113 20.23 3.67 5.31
C LEU A 113 21.32 2.71 5.82
N THR A 114 21.10 1.40 5.68
CA THR A 114 22.05 0.38 6.19
C THR A 114 22.85 -0.31 5.10
N ASN A 115 22.49 -0.09 3.82
CA ASN A 115 23.05 -0.76 2.64
C ASN A 115 23.00 -2.30 2.73
N ARG A 116 22.06 -2.85 3.50
CA ARG A 116 21.81 -4.29 3.64
C ARG A 116 20.74 -4.73 2.64
N ARG A 117 20.76 -5.99 2.20
CA ARG A 117 19.79 -6.50 1.21
C ARG A 117 18.67 -7.30 1.88
N ILE A 118 17.43 -7.02 1.51
CA ILE A 118 16.26 -7.81 1.88
C ILE A 118 15.75 -8.55 0.63
N LYS A 119 15.78 -9.89 0.66
CA LYS A 119 15.35 -10.72 -0.48
C LYS A 119 13.87 -10.48 -0.87
N SER A 120 13.00 -10.25 0.11
CA SER A 120 11.54 -10.11 -0.10
C SER A 120 11.09 -8.79 -0.72
N LEU A 121 11.98 -7.82 -0.93
CA LEU A 121 11.65 -6.56 -1.60
C LEU A 121 11.49 -6.75 -3.12
N TYR A 122 12.35 -7.57 -3.72
CA TYR A 122 12.41 -7.76 -5.17
C TYR A 122 11.32 -8.67 -5.74
N GLU A 123 10.55 -9.35 -4.89
CA GLU A 123 9.48 -10.27 -5.30
C GLU A 123 8.09 -9.62 -5.27
N ARG A 124 7.98 -8.34 -4.88
CA ARG A 124 6.69 -7.71 -4.59
C ARG A 124 6.44 -6.52 -5.51
N ASP A 125 5.42 -6.62 -6.36
CA ASP A 125 4.92 -5.47 -7.10
C ASP A 125 4.30 -4.46 -6.12
N ALA A 126 4.70 -3.19 -6.24
CA ALA A 126 4.18 -2.08 -5.44
C ALA A 126 2.82 -1.57 -5.95
N ASP A 127 1.92 -2.49 -6.34
CA ASP A 127 0.62 -2.11 -6.89
C ASP A 127 -0.40 -1.73 -5.79
N PHE A 128 -0.15 -2.17 -4.54
CA PHE A 128 -1.01 -1.99 -3.36
C PHE A 128 -2.48 -2.28 -3.62
N THR A 129 -2.75 -3.19 -4.56
CA THR A 129 -4.08 -3.64 -4.93
C THR A 129 -4.42 -4.96 -4.26
N ASP A 130 -5.70 -5.32 -4.26
CA ASP A 130 -6.13 -6.65 -3.85
C ASP A 130 -5.98 -7.71 -4.96
N ARG A 131 -5.41 -7.37 -6.14
CA ARG A 131 -5.32 -8.24 -7.33
C ARG A 131 -4.74 -9.62 -7.01
N SER A 132 -3.60 -9.66 -6.32
CA SER A 132 -2.92 -10.92 -5.96
C SER A 132 -3.76 -11.80 -5.03
N TYR A 133 -4.59 -11.20 -4.19
CA TYR A 133 -5.52 -11.90 -3.32
C TYR A 133 -6.73 -12.40 -4.13
N GLN A 134 -7.34 -11.54 -4.95
CA GLN A 134 -8.47 -11.90 -5.81
C GLN A 134 -8.12 -13.05 -6.78
N GLY A 135 -6.91 -13.04 -7.33
CA GLY A 135 -6.43 -14.11 -8.23
C GLY A 135 -6.37 -15.50 -7.57
N LYS A 136 -6.24 -15.58 -6.25
CA LYS A 136 -6.21 -16.85 -5.49
C LYS A 136 -7.59 -17.36 -5.11
N LEU A 137 -8.62 -16.51 -5.20
CA LEU A 137 -9.98 -16.87 -4.84
C LEU A 137 -10.68 -17.59 -6.00
N PRO A 138 -11.57 -18.56 -5.70
CA PRO A 138 -12.48 -19.11 -6.70
C PRO A 138 -13.43 -18.03 -7.20
N MET A 139 -13.93 -18.17 -8.45
CA MET A 139 -14.75 -17.16 -9.14
C MET A 139 -15.88 -16.60 -8.27
N VAL A 140 -16.63 -17.49 -7.60
CA VAL A 140 -17.82 -17.14 -6.80
C VAL A 140 -17.49 -16.34 -5.53
N ALA A 141 -16.23 -16.38 -5.06
CA ALA A 141 -15.78 -15.70 -3.85
C ALA A 141 -15.04 -14.38 -4.13
N ARG A 142 -14.82 -14.03 -5.41
CA ARG A 142 -14.14 -12.79 -5.79
C ARG A 142 -15.01 -11.56 -5.49
N ALA A 143 -14.35 -10.41 -5.30
CA ALA A 143 -15.04 -9.17 -5.03
C ALA A 143 -15.96 -8.75 -6.19
N THR A 144 -17.13 -8.18 -5.85
CA THR A 144 -17.97 -7.47 -6.80
C THR A 144 -17.29 -6.17 -7.24
N ALA A 145 -17.78 -5.52 -8.30
CA ALA A 145 -17.24 -4.23 -8.76
C ALA A 145 -17.20 -3.16 -7.63
N SER A 146 -18.25 -3.09 -6.81
CA SER A 146 -18.28 -2.18 -5.65
C SER A 146 -17.29 -2.60 -4.56
N GLY A 147 -17.09 -3.91 -4.37
CA GLY A 147 -16.04 -4.46 -3.51
C GLY A 147 -14.63 -4.08 -3.98
N ALA A 148 -14.37 -4.18 -5.28
CA ALA A 148 -13.08 -3.84 -5.89
C ALA A 148 -12.74 -2.35 -5.73
N ILE A 149 -13.74 -1.46 -5.87
CA ILE A 149 -13.54 -0.03 -5.61
C ILE A 149 -13.15 0.20 -4.14
N LYS A 150 -13.90 -0.42 -3.21
CA LYS A 150 -13.66 -0.26 -1.76
C LYS A 150 -12.30 -0.80 -1.30
N SER A 151 -11.81 -1.87 -1.92
CA SER A 151 -10.52 -2.47 -1.56
C SER A 151 -9.33 -1.70 -2.15
N ASN A 152 -9.48 -1.08 -3.32
CA ASN A 152 -8.38 -0.48 -4.07
C ASN A 152 -8.29 1.06 -4.00
N LEU A 153 -9.39 1.74 -3.64
CA LEU A 153 -9.45 3.20 -3.54
C LEU A 153 -9.85 3.66 -2.14
N ARG A 154 -8.98 4.43 -1.49
CA ARG A 154 -9.24 5.03 -0.18
C ARG A 154 -9.92 6.39 -0.31
N LEU A 155 -10.78 6.70 0.64
CA LEU A 155 -11.40 8.04 0.73
C LEU A 155 -10.35 9.15 0.81
N SER A 156 -9.24 8.91 1.52
CA SER A 156 -8.14 9.88 1.60
C SER A 156 -7.48 10.16 0.24
N GLU A 157 -7.46 9.21 -0.70
CA GLU A 157 -6.93 9.43 -2.06
C GLU A 157 -7.83 10.37 -2.87
N ILE A 158 -9.15 10.31 -2.64
CA ILE A 158 -10.14 11.19 -3.27
C ILE A 158 -10.04 12.59 -2.67
N LEU A 159 -9.86 12.69 -1.35
CA LEU A 159 -9.73 13.96 -0.64
C LEU A 159 -8.38 14.66 -0.91
N ALA A 160 -7.32 13.91 -1.21
CA ALA A 160 -6.01 14.48 -1.54
C ALA A 160 -5.99 15.14 -2.92
N ASP A 161 -6.75 14.62 -3.89
CA ASP A 161 -6.92 15.24 -5.21
C ASP A 161 -8.42 15.42 -5.50
N PRO A 162 -9.03 16.56 -5.11
CA PRO A 162 -10.47 16.78 -5.21
C PRO A 162 -10.99 16.94 -6.64
N ARG A 163 -10.14 16.80 -7.66
CA ARG A 163 -10.53 16.84 -9.08
C ARG A 163 -11.45 15.66 -9.43
N ILE A 164 -12.66 16.00 -9.86
CA ILE A 164 -13.72 15.02 -10.15
C ILE A 164 -13.35 14.12 -11.33
N ASP A 165 -12.74 14.69 -12.38
CA ASP A 165 -12.29 13.99 -13.58
C ASP A 165 -11.26 12.90 -13.26
N LYS A 166 -10.25 13.22 -12.44
CA LYS A 166 -9.24 12.24 -12.02
C LYS A 166 -9.82 11.14 -11.13
N ASN A 167 -10.67 11.51 -10.19
CA ASN A 167 -11.32 10.52 -9.32
C ASN A 167 -12.26 9.62 -10.10
N LYS A 168 -12.98 10.16 -11.08
CA LYS A 168 -13.79 9.37 -12.02
C LYS A 168 -12.91 8.41 -12.80
N GLN A 169 -11.78 8.86 -13.32
CA GLN A 169 -10.84 8.01 -14.07
C GLN A 169 -10.34 6.85 -13.20
N LYS A 170 -9.87 7.11 -11.98
CA LYS A 170 -9.42 6.06 -11.04
C LYS A 170 -10.49 4.99 -10.82
N VAL A 171 -11.75 5.40 -10.65
CA VAL A 171 -12.88 4.47 -10.46
C VAL A 171 -13.13 3.66 -11.74
N GLN A 172 -13.11 4.30 -12.91
CA GLN A 172 -13.28 3.62 -14.20
C GLN A 172 -12.18 2.60 -14.46
N ASP A 173 -10.92 2.92 -14.11
CA ASP A 173 -9.79 2.00 -14.26
C ASP A 173 -9.99 0.74 -13.42
N ILE A 174 -10.45 0.89 -12.16
CA ILE A 174 -10.75 -0.24 -11.27
C ILE A 174 -11.89 -1.10 -11.84
N ILE A 175 -12.96 -0.46 -12.32
CA ILE A 175 -14.11 -1.18 -12.94
C ILE A 175 -13.65 -1.93 -14.19
N HIS A 176 -12.86 -1.28 -15.05
CA HIS A 176 -12.36 -1.88 -16.27
C HIS A 176 -11.50 -3.11 -15.96
N MET A 177 -10.55 -2.98 -15.03
CA MET A 177 -9.72 -4.11 -14.59
C MET A 177 -10.58 -5.28 -14.07
N HIS A 178 -11.62 -4.99 -13.27
CA HIS A 178 -12.55 -6.01 -12.78
C HIS A 178 -13.32 -6.70 -13.91
N GLN A 179 -13.80 -5.94 -14.91
CA GLN A 179 -14.50 -6.49 -16.06
C GLN A 179 -13.61 -7.39 -16.91
N VAL A 180 -12.39 -6.95 -17.21
CA VAL A 180 -11.40 -7.75 -17.94
C VAL A 180 -11.14 -9.07 -17.21
N GLN A 181 -10.91 -9.02 -15.90
CA GLN A 181 -10.69 -10.22 -15.09
C GLN A 181 -11.87 -11.21 -15.19
N ARG A 182 -13.11 -10.71 -15.09
CA ARG A 182 -14.33 -11.53 -15.24
C ARG A 182 -14.48 -12.11 -16.66
N GLN A 183 -14.06 -11.38 -17.70
CA GLN A 183 -14.09 -11.89 -19.07
C GLN A 183 -13.07 -12.99 -19.29
N THR A 184 -11.83 -12.81 -18.83
CA THR A 184 -10.78 -13.83 -18.92
C THR A 184 -11.19 -15.13 -18.25
N GLU A 185 -11.78 -15.05 -17.05
CA GLU A 185 -12.28 -16.23 -16.33
C GLU A 185 -13.35 -17.00 -17.10
N ARG A 186 -14.28 -16.29 -17.76
CA ARG A 186 -15.35 -16.92 -18.56
C ARG A 186 -14.79 -17.66 -19.77
N MET A 187 -13.68 -17.18 -20.33
CA MET A 187 -12.99 -17.86 -21.41
C MET A 187 -12.23 -19.10 -20.92
N GLU A 188 -11.64 -19.04 -19.72
CA GLU A 188 -10.89 -20.15 -19.12
C GLU A 188 -11.80 -21.28 -18.57
N ASN A 189 -13.03 -20.98 -18.15
CA ASN A 189 -13.98 -21.96 -17.61
C ASN A 189 -15.38 -21.90 -18.30
N PRO A 190 -15.52 -22.43 -19.53
CA PRO A 190 -16.78 -22.36 -20.28
C PRO A 190 -17.93 -23.18 -19.65
N SER A 191 -17.62 -24.26 -18.91
CA SER A 191 -18.62 -25.19 -18.36
C SER A 191 -19.51 -24.59 -17.27
N MET A 192 -19.05 -23.55 -16.55
CA MET A 192 -19.90 -22.86 -15.55
C MET A 192 -20.97 -21.94 -16.18
N GLN A 193 -20.85 -21.61 -17.47
CA GLN A 193 -21.86 -20.81 -18.19
C GLN A 193 -23.19 -21.55 -18.34
N LEU A 194 -23.15 -22.88 -18.46
CA LEU A 194 -24.34 -23.71 -18.60
C LEU A 194 -25.14 -23.83 -17.29
N ALA A 195 -24.49 -23.70 -16.13
CA ALA A 195 -25.13 -23.79 -14.82
C ALA A 195 -25.86 -22.50 -14.42
N GLU A 196 -25.29 -21.32 -14.70
CA GLU A 196 -25.97 -20.03 -14.45
C GLU A 196 -27.12 -19.79 -15.44
N GLY A 197 -26.98 -20.23 -16.69
CA GLY A 197 -28.05 -20.16 -17.69
C GLY A 197 -29.23 -21.08 -17.39
N ALA A 198 -28.98 -22.28 -16.86
CA ALA A 198 -30.03 -23.23 -16.51
C ALA A 198 -30.87 -22.80 -15.29
N SER A 199 -30.27 -22.07 -14.34
CA SER A 199 -30.99 -21.57 -13.16
C SER A 199 -31.89 -20.36 -13.47
N ALA A 200 -31.68 -19.65 -14.58
CA ALA A 200 -32.52 -18.53 -15.00
C ALA A 200 -33.72 -18.96 -15.87
N THR A 201 -33.79 -20.23 -16.27
CA THR A 201 -34.88 -20.81 -17.09
C THR A 201 -35.78 -21.79 -16.35
N ALA A 202 -35.58 -22.00 -15.05
CA ALA A 202 -36.43 -22.85 -14.22
C ALA A 202 -37.15 -22.02 -13.15
N LEU A 203 -38.34 -21.51 -13.53
CA LEU A 203 -39.49 -21.06 -12.73
C LEU A 203 -39.25 -20.04 -11.60
#